data_AF-A0A956RWF4-F1
#
_entry.id   AF-A0A956RWF4-F1
#
_cell.length_a   1.000
_cell.length_b   1.000
_cell.length_c   1.000
_cell.angle_alpha   90.00
_cell.angle_beta   90.00
_cell.angle_gamma   90.00
#
_symmetry.space_group_name_H-M   'P 1'
#
loop_
_entity.id
_entity.type
_entity.pdbx_description
1 polymer ?
#
loop_
_entity_poly.entity_id
_entity_poly.type
_entity_poly.pdbx_seq_one_letter_code
_entity_poly.pdbx_strand_id
1 'polypeptide(L)'
;MFCPKCGQKSTRKSKYCTGCGAGLSRNTRKVRTKAARHNKSFSWFPLILVCLALIVIVVVYPGKNNKRSQPGKDHSIRSFAVLEIAEGFDCFCGECDHQLKECECGHKNGAKEVKNFIAQKLKEGHHKPHVVDMVKEKYGSGKLIFPADSVKLFKG
;
A
#
# COMPACT_ATOMS: atom_id res chain seq x y z
N MET A 1 -9.82 -37.93 -28.00
CA MET A 1 -10.28 -37.17 -26.82
C MET A 1 -10.71 -35.80 -27.31
N PHE A 2 -11.83 -35.28 -26.83
CA PHE A 2 -12.33 -33.97 -27.23
C PHE A 2 -11.82 -32.91 -26.26
N CYS A 3 -11.55 -31.70 -26.77
CA CYS A 3 -11.15 -30.58 -25.94
C CYS A 3 -12.34 -30.12 -25.07
N PRO A 4 -12.20 -29.96 -23.75
CA PRO A 4 -13.29 -29.49 -22.89
C PRO A 4 -13.65 -28.02 -23.11
N LYS A 5 -12.82 -27.25 -23.82
CA LYS A 5 -13.08 -25.83 -24.11
C LYS A 5 -13.76 -25.58 -25.46
N CYS A 6 -13.39 -26.31 -26.51
CA CYS A 6 -13.91 -26.06 -27.86
C CYS A 6 -14.54 -27.29 -28.53
N GLY A 7 -14.57 -28.45 -27.88
CA GLY A 7 -15.18 -29.67 -28.42
C GLY A 7 -14.41 -30.33 -29.56
N GLN A 8 -13.29 -29.78 -30.03
CA GLN A 8 -12.56 -30.34 -31.16
C GLN A 8 -11.82 -31.64 -30.80
N LYS A 9 -11.80 -32.61 -31.73
CA LYS A 9 -11.10 -33.89 -31.58
C LYS A 9 -9.59 -33.64 -31.59
N SER A 10 -8.92 -33.98 -30.48
CA SER A 10 -7.46 -33.84 -30.35
C SER A 10 -6.77 -35.20 -30.28
N THR A 11 -5.54 -35.24 -30.82
CA THR A 11 -4.71 -36.45 -30.86
C THR A 11 -4.21 -36.78 -29.44
N ARG A 12 -4.12 -38.08 -29.08
CA ARG A 12 -3.75 -38.51 -27.71
C ARG A 12 -2.39 -38.00 -27.23
N LYS A 13 -1.54 -37.44 -28.11
CA LYS A 13 -0.17 -37.00 -27.83
C LYS A 13 0.04 -35.47 -27.81
N SER A 14 -0.94 -34.63 -28.14
CA SER A 14 -0.81 -33.18 -27.99
C SER A 14 -0.89 -32.71 -26.52
N LYS A 15 -0.08 -31.73 -26.14
CA LYS A 15 -0.14 -31.05 -24.81
C LYS A 15 -1.17 -29.91 -24.81
N TYR A 16 -1.52 -29.40 -25.99
CA TYR A 16 -2.41 -28.28 -26.20
C TYR A 16 -3.41 -28.60 -27.33
N CYS A 17 -4.59 -27.99 -27.29
CA CYS A 17 -5.58 -28.11 -28.34
C CYS A 17 -5.17 -27.27 -29.56
N THR A 18 -5.18 -27.86 -30.76
CA THR A 18 -4.84 -27.19 -32.02
C THR A 18 -5.90 -26.18 -32.48
N GLY A 19 -7.13 -26.26 -31.96
CA GLY A 19 -8.21 -25.34 -32.31
C GLY A 19 -8.25 -24.07 -31.47
N CYS A 20 -8.11 -24.20 -30.14
CA CYS A 20 -8.28 -23.09 -29.21
C CYS A 20 -7.04 -22.79 -28.35
N GLY A 21 -5.95 -23.54 -28.51
CA GLY A 21 -4.73 -23.37 -27.72
C GLY A 21 -4.81 -23.84 -26.26
N ALA A 22 -5.98 -24.28 -25.77
CA ALA A 22 -6.15 -24.69 -24.38
C ALA A 22 -5.29 -25.92 -24.02
N GLY A 23 -4.66 -25.89 -22.84
CA GLY A 23 -3.87 -27.02 -22.32
C GLY A 23 -4.73 -28.25 -22.07
N LEU A 24 -4.37 -29.38 -22.69
CA LEU A 24 -5.00 -30.67 -22.46
C LEU A 24 -4.22 -31.38 -21.36
N SER A 25 -4.62 -31.15 -20.11
CA SER A 25 -3.94 -31.69 -18.92
C SER A 25 -3.93 -33.22 -18.95
N ARG A 26 -2.80 -33.82 -19.33
CA ARG A 26 -2.54 -35.23 -19.03
C ARG A 26 -2.21 -35.33 -17.56
N ASN A 27 -3.20 -35.74 -16.79
CA ASN A 27 -3.02 -36.15 -15.42
C ASN A 27 -2.22 -37.46 -15.38
N THR A 28 -0.92 -37.40 -15.67
CA THR A 28 0.02 -38.42 -15.23
C THR A 28 0.14 -38.24 -13.72
N ARG A 29 -0.78 -38.86 -12.98
CA ARG A 29 -0.56 -39.16 -11.57
C ARG A 29 0.76 -39.94 -11.51
N LYS A 30 1.84 -39.26 -11.16
CA LYS A 30 3.02 -39.94 -10.62
C LYS A 30 2.61 -40.47 -9.26
N VAL A 31 1.99 -41.65 -9.24
CA VAL A 31 2.02 -42.50 -8.06
C VAL A 31 3.48 -42.96 -7.93
N ARG A 32 4.27 -42.21 -7.18
CA ARG A 32 5.54 -42.71 -6.63
C ARG A 32 5.27 -43.08 -5.18
N THR A 33 4.76 -44.29 -5.00
CA THR A 33 5.05 -45.08 -3.79
C THR A 33 6.54 -45.40 -3.80
N LYS A 34 7.30 -44.85 -2.85
CA LYS A 34 8.46 -45.54 -2.28
C LYS A 34 8.52 -45.24 -0.79
N ALA A 35 8.20 -46.28 -0.03
CA ALA A 35 8.66 -46.43 1.33
C ALA A 35 10.20 -46.33 1.35
N ALA A 36 10.72 -45.48 2.21
CA ALA A 36 12.07 -45.58 2.73
C ALA A 36 11.99 -45.18 4.21
N ARG A 37 11.89 -46.19 5.08
CA ARG A 37 12.27 -46.05 6.49
C ARG A 37 13.73 -45.63 6.49
N HIS A 38 14.02 -44.48 7.09
CA HIS A 38 15.37 -44.16 7.51
C HIS A 38 15.28 -43.63 8.95
N ASN A 39 15.37 -44.56 9.90
CA ASN A 39 15.54 -44.26 11.33
C ASN A 39 17.00 -43.94 11.63
N LYS A 40 17.52 -42.80 11.18
CA LYS A 40 18.64 -42.22 11.92
C LYS A 40 18.04 -41.40 13.04
N SER A 41 18.37 -41.80 14.27
CA SER A 41 18.37 -40.94 15.45
C SER A 41 19.15 -39.67 15.08
N PHE A 42 18.42 -38.70 14.54
CA PHE A 42 18.97 -37.41 14.16
C PHE A 42 19.02 -36.63 15.45
N SER A 43 20.16 -36.80 16.12
CA SER A 43 20.59 -36.05 17.28
C SER A 43 20.14 -34.59 17.11
N TRP A 44 19.18 -34.15 17.91
CA TRP A 44 18.57 -32.81 17.79
C TRP A 44 19.57 -31.71 18.18
N PHE A 45 20.67 -32.06 18.86
CA PHE A 45 21.71 -31.15 19.32
C PHE A 45 22.22 -30.13 18.26
N PRO A 46 22.58 -30.51 17.01
CA PRO A 46 22.91 -29.55 15.96
C PRO A 46 21.79 -28.56 15.63
N LEU A 47 20.53 -28.98 15.66
CA LEU A 47 19.39 -28.11 15.35
C LEU A 47 19.14 -27.08 16.48
N ILE A 48 19.32 -27.50 17.73
CA ILE A 48 19.23 -26.62 18.90
C ILE A 48 20.36 -25.58 18.88
N LEU A 49 21.60 -25.99 18.55
CA LEU A 49 22.75 -25.08 18.45
C LEU A 49 22.56 -24.02 17.37
N VAL A 50 22.04 -24.40 16.19
CA VAL A 50 21.74 -23.45 15.11
C VAL A 50 20.63 -22.47 15.53
N CYS A 51 19.58 -22.96 16.19
CA CYS A 51 18.51 -22.08 16.69
C CYS A 51 19.01 -21.09 17.74
N LEU A 52 19.84 -21.53 18.70
CA LEU A 52 20.42 -20.64 19.70
C LEU A 52 21.33 -19.57 19.06
N ALA A 53 22.15 -19.96 18.07
CA ALA A 53 22.97 -19.00 17.33
C ALA A 53 22.13 -17.94 16.60
N LEU A 54 21.03 -18.35 15.96
CA LEU A 54 20.10 -17.42 15.30
C LEU A 54 19.42 -16.47 16.29
N ILE A 55 19.02 -16.96 17.46
CA ILE A 55 18.42 -16.12 18.52
C ILE A 55 19.44 -15.07 19.00
N VAL A 56 20.69 -15.46 19.24
CA VAL A 56 21.76 -14.52 19.64
C VAL A 56 21.99 -13.46 18.56
N ILE A 57 22.01 -13.85 17.28
CA ILE A 57 22.15 -12.90 16.16
C ILE A 57 21.01 -11.88 16.14
N VAL A 58 19.76 -12.31 16.33
CA VAL A 58 18.60 -11.40 16.34
C VAL A 58 18.62 -10.44 17.53
N VAL A 59 19.08 -10.90 18.70
CA VAL A 59 19.16 -10.07 19.92
C VAL A 59 20.30 -9.04 19.84
N VAL A 60 21.47 -9.45 19.34
CA VAL A 60 22.66 -8.57 19.26
C VAL A 60 22.56 -7.61 18.08
N TYR A 61 21.96 -8.05 16.97
CA TYR A 61 21.77 -7.25 15.78
C TYR A 61 20.27 -7.08 15.51
N PRO A 62 19.60 -6.13 16.19
CA PRO A 62 18.26 -5.73 15.78
C PRO A 62 18.39 -5.13 14.37
N GLY A 63 18.14 -5.97 13.37
CA GLY A 63 18.07 -5.56 11.98
C GLY A 63 17.08 -4.41 11.89
N LYS A 64 17.53 -3.27 11.34
CA LYS A 64 16.65 -2.16 11.00
C LYS A 64 15.62 -2.69 10.03
N ASN A 65 14.45 -3.06 10.55
CA ASN A 65 13.30 -3.48 9.77
C ASN A 65 12.95 -2.32 8.83
N ASN A 66 13.35 -2.48 7.57
CA ASN A 66 13.04 -1.54 6.51
C ASN A 66 11.53 -1.60 6.28
N LYS A 67 10.79 -0.69 6.93
CA LYS A 67 9.36 -0.53 6.74
C LYS A 67 9.13 -0.03 5.32
N ARG A 68 9.09 -0.96 4.38
CA ARG A 68 8.57 -0.71 3.03
C ARG A 68 7.06 -0.70 3.14
N SER A 69 6.52 0.46 3.48
CA SER A 69 5.09 0.74 3.50
C SER A 69 4.52 0.50 2.10
N GLN A 70 3.62 -0.49 1.96
CA GLN A 70 2.79 -0.64 0.77
C GLN A 70 1.76 0.50 0.73
N PRO A 71 1.73 1.33 -0.32
CA PRO A 71 0.68 2.33 -0.51
C PRO A 71 -0.51 1.64 -1.18
N GLY A 72 -1.52 1.25 -0.41
CA GLY A 72 -2.69 0.60 -0.97
C GLY A 72 -3.89 0.73 -0.05
N LYS A 73 -4.86 1.56 -0.47
CA LYS A 73 -6.23 1.71 0.06
C LYS A 73 -6.48 2.64 1.26
N ASP A 74 -5.50 2.95 2.10
CA ASP A 74 -5.66 3.99 3.16
C ASP A 74 -5.45 5.43 2.63
N HIS A 75 -4.76 5.57 1.50
CA HIS A 75 -4.42 6.87 0.92
C HIS A 75 -5.66 7.66 0.47
N SER A 76 -6.68 7.01 -0.09
CA SER A 76 -7.83 7.71 -0.71
C SER A 76 -8.70 8.48 0.28
N ILE A 77 -8.87 7.99 1.51
CA ILE A 77 -9.74 8.64 2.51
C ILE A 77 -9.01 9.79 3.21
N ARG A 78 -7.71 9.59 3.54
CA ARG A 78 -6.88 10.67 4.10
C ARG A 78 -6.65 11.80 3.11
N SER A 79 -6.52 11.47 1.82
CA SER A 79 -6.45 12.48 0.77
C SER A 79 -7.68 13.37 0.74
N PHE A 80 -8.89 12.84 0.99
CA PHE A 80 -10.11 13.65 0.97
C PHE A 80 -10.14 14.71 2.08
N ALA A 81 -9.83 14.32 3.33
CA ALA A 81 -9.81 15.26 4.46
C ALA A 81 -8.72 16.33 4.31
N VAL A 82 -7.59 15.98 3.70
CA VAL A 82 -6.52 16.94 3.37
C VAL A 82 -6.96 17.91 2.28
N LEU A 83 -7.63 17.41 1.23
CA LEU A 83 -8.12 18.24 0.14
C LEU A 83 -9.23 19.18 0.59
N GLU A 84 -10.11 18.75 1.49
CA GLU A 84 -11.18 19.59 2.06
C GLU A 84 -10.62 20.77 2.86
N ILE A 85 -9.57 20.54 3.65
CA ILE A 85 -8.86 21.64 4.35
C ILE A 85 -8.14 22.51 3.32
N ALA A 86 -7.47 21.90 2.33
CA ALA A 86 -6.74 22.62 1.30
C ALA A 86 -7.62 23.42 0.33
N GLU A 87 -8.92 23.16 0.28
CA GLU A 87 -9.87 23.97 -0.50
C GLU A 87 -10.06 25.37 0.09
N GLY A 88 -9.85 25.52 1.41
CA GLY A 88 -10.00 26.80 2.10
C GLY A 88 -8.84 27.78 1.92
N PHE A 89 -7.77 27.38 1.22
CA PHE A 89 -6.52 28.14 1.16
C PHE A 89 -5.97 28.23 -0.27
N ASP A 90 -5.36 29.37 -0.57
CA ASP A 90 -4.46 29.52 -1.71
C ASP A 90 -3.06 28.99 -1.38
N CYS A 91 -2.26 28.73 -2.42
CA CYS A 91 -0.88 28.30 -2.23
C CYS A 91 -0.03 29.40 -1.55
N PHE A 92 0.74 29.02 -0.53
CA PHE A 92 1.55 29.95 0.27
C PHE A 92 2.97 30.17 -0.29
N CYS A 93 3.29 29.62 -1.46
CA CYS A 93 4.64 29.74 -2.03
C CYS A 93 4.97 31.14 -2.56
N GLY A 94 3.98 32.00 -2.79
CA GLY A 94 4.17 33.33 -3.39
C GLY A 94 4.47 33.34 -4.89
N GLU A 95 4.56 32.17 -5.52
CA GLU A 95 4.79 32.00 -6.97
C GLU A 95 3.58 31.38 -7.70
N CYS A 96 2.59 30.87 -6.97
CA CYS A 96 1.41 30.23 -7.54
C CYS A 96 0.13 30.93 -7.08
N ASP A 97 -0.75 31.27 -8.02
CA ASP A 97 -2.06 31.87 -7.77
C ASP A 97 -3.20 30.84 -7.85
N HIS A 98 -2.91 29.58 -7.51
CA HIS A 98 -3.87 28.48 -7.56
C HIS A 98 -4.26 28.02 -6.15
N GLN A 99 -5.47 27.48 -6.03
CA GLN A 99 -5.94 26.87 -4.79
C GLN A 99 -5.00 25.76 -4.34
N LEU A 100 -4.79 25.68 -3.03
CA LEU A 100 -3.90 24.68 -2.43
C LEU A 100 -4.37 23.27 -2.79
N LYS A 101 -5.68 23.03 -2.87
CA LYS A 101 -6.29 21.77 -3.33
C LYS A 101 -5.69 21.24 -4.64
N GLU A 102 -5.53 22.09 -5.64
CA GLU A 102 -5.12 21.73 -7.00
C GLU A 102 -3.63 21.99 -7.26
N CYS A 103 -2.99 22.82 -6.45
CA CYS A 103 -1.58 23.10 -6.56
C CYS A 103 -0.73 21.90 -6.08
N GLU A 104 0.32 21.56 -6.81
CA GLU A 104 1.30 20.52 -6.45
C GLU A 104 2.75 21.05 -6.47
N CYS A 105 2.91 22.35 -6.25
CA CYS A 105 4.20 22.99 -6.32
C CYS A 105 5.10 22.56 -5.14
N GLY A 106 6.41 22.52 -5.40
CA GLY A 106 7.45 22.07 -4.46
C GLY A 106 8.30 23.20 -3.89
N HIS A 107 7.87 24.45 -4.03
CA HIS A 107 8.58 25.62 -3.50
C HIS A 107 8.51 25.64 -1.96
N LYS A 108 9.29 26.53 -1.34
CA LYS A 108 9.24 26.78 0.09
C LYS A 108 7.83 27.25 0.48
N ASN A 109 7.22 26.65 1.50
CA ASN A 109 5.80 26.85 1.86
C ASN A 109 4.82 26.51 0.72
N GLY A 110 5.23 25.69 -0.24
CA GLY A 110 4.42 25.29 -1.38
C GLY A 110 3.41 24.20 -1.06
N ALA A 111 2.58 23.88 -2.05
CA ALA A 111 1.42 23.05 -1.84
C ALA A 111 1.72 21.64 -1.32
N LYS A 112 2.83 21.04 -1.77
CA LYS A 112 3.27 19.73 -1.27
C LYS A 112 3.61 19.78 0.21
N GLU A 113 4.29 20.83 0.66
CA GLU A 113 4.69 20.98 2.06
C GLU A 113 3.48 21.14 2.97
N VAL A 114 2.57 22.05 2.61
CA VAL A 114 1.39 22.34 3.41
C VAL A 114 0.41 21.16 3.43
N LYS A 115 0.17 20.48 2.29
CA LYS A 115 -0.64 19.25 2.24
C LYS A 115 -0.06 18.15 3.12
N ASN A 116 1.26 17.98 3.11
CA ASN A 116 1.93 16.99 3.96
C ASN A 116 1.79 17.36 5.44
N PHE A 117 1.89 18.64 5.79
CA PHE A 117 1.66 19.11 7.15
C PHE A 117 0.22 18.84 7.62
N ILE A 118 -0.78 19.18 6.80
CA ILE A 118 -2.20 18.88 7.08
C ILE A 118 -2.40 17.37 7.27
N ALA A 119 -1.87 16.55 6.34
CA ALA A 119 -1.95 15.10 6.42
C ALA A 119 -1.31 14.54 7.69
N GLN A 120 -0.18 15.12 8.11
CA GLN A 120 0.49 14.75 9.35
C GLN A 120 -0.38 15.09 10.58
N LYS A 121 -0.95 16.30 10.65
CA LYS A 121 -1.78 16.72 11.79
C LYS A 121 -3.08 15.94 11.91
N LEU A 122 -3.68 15.57 10.78
CA LEU A 122 -4.82 14.65 10.77
C LEU A 122 -4.42 13.23 11.23
N LYS A 123 -3.20 12.76 10.91
CA LYS A 123 -2.68 11.47 11.41
C LYS A 123 -2.39 11.48 12.90
N GLU A 124 -1.98 12.62 13.46
CA GLU A 124 -1.78 12.84 14.90
C GLU A 124 -3.11 12.87 15.68
N GLY A 125 -4.26 12.88 15.00
CA GLY A 125 -5.58 12.86 15.61
C GLY A 125 -6.19 14.24 15.85
N HIS A 126 -5.59 15.31 15.31
CA HIS A 126 -6.17 16.65 15.41
C HIS A 126 -7.43 16.78 14.53
N HIS A 127 -8.44 17.47 15.05
CA HIS A 127 -9.66 17.78 14.30
C HIS A 127 -9.44 18.89 13.27
N LYS A 128 -10.18 18.83 12.16
CA LYS A 128 -10.11 19.77 11.01
C LYS A 128 -9.97 21.26 11.40
N PRO A 129 -10.83 21.86 12.26
CA PRO A 129 -10.72 23.28 12.60
C PRO A 129 -9.39 23.61 13.29
N HIS A 130 -8.94 22.76 14.21
CA HIS A 130 -7.64 22.95 14.88
C HIS A 130 -6.47 22.84 13.89
N VAL A 131 -6.56 21.97 12.88
CA VAL A 131 -5.56 21.87 11.83
C VAL A 131 -5.52 23.12 10.95
N VAL A 132 -6.67 23.71 10.63
CA VAL A 132 -6.77 24.98 9.90
C VAL A 132 -6.06 26.10 10.67
N ASP A 133 -6.25 26.19 11.98
CA ASP A 133 -5.60 27.20 12.81
C ASP A 133 -4.08 26.98 12.88
N MET A 134 -3.63 25.73 13.05
CA MET A 134 -2.20 25.40 13.00
C MET A 134 -1.55 25.73 11.64
N VAL A 135 -2.27 25.57 10.53
CA VAL A 135 -1.77 25.95 9.19
C VAL A 135 -1.60 27.46 9.10
N LYS A 136 -2.57 28.24 9.57
CA LYS A 136 -2.49 29.71 9.59
C LYS A 136 -1.37 30.22 10.46
N GLU A 137 -1.17 29.62 11.64
CA GLU A 137 -0.10 30.00 12.56
C GLU A 137 1.28 29.73 11.94
N LYS A 138 1.44 28.58 11.26
CA LYS A 138 2.72 28.16 10.71
C LYS A 138 3.07 28.82 9.37
N TYR A 139 2.10 28.97 8.47
CA TYR A 139 2.30 29.45 7.10
C TYR A 139 1.77 30.87 6.85
N GLY A 140 1.12 31.47 7.86
CA GLY A 140 0.56 32.81 7.81
C GLY A 140 -0.90 32.87 7.39
N SER A 141 -1.46 34.08 7.41
CA SER A 141 -2.82 34.40 6.93
C SER A 141 -2.89 34.30 5.41
N GLY A 142 -2.84 33.09 4.86
CA GLY A 142 -3.20 32.84 3.47
C GLY A 142 -4.61 33.36 3.22
N LYS A 143 -4.87 33.82 2.00
CA LYS A 143 -6.19 34.32 1.61
C LYS A 143 -7.21 33.20 1.84
N LEU A 144 -8.03 33.37 2.87
CA LEU A 144 -9.05 32.40 3.24
C LEU A 144 -10.19 32.52 2.25
N ILE A 145 -10.32 31.53 1.37
CA ILE A 145 -11.48 31.38 0.50
C ILE A 145 -12.28 30.26 1.14
N PHE A 146 -13.09 30.56 2.14
CA PHE A 146 -14.08 29.59 2.61
C PHE A 146 -15.17 29.50 1.53
N PRO A 147 -15.34 28.36 0.84
CA PRO A 147 -16.57 28.15 0.09
C PRO A 147 -17.73 28.12 1.10
N ALA A 148 -18.71 28.99 0.92
CA ALA A 148 -19.87 29.15 1.80
C ALA A 148 -20.76 27.89 1.90
N ASP A 149 -20.46 26.83 1.14
CA ASP A 149 -21.32 25.66 0.99
C ASP A 149 -20.96 24.48 1.91
N SER A 150 -19.81 24.49 2.60
CA SER A 150 -19.38 23.38 3.47
C SER A 150 -20.08 23.32 4.85
N VAL A 151 -20.84 24.37 5.22
CA VAL A 151 -21.47 24.48 6.55
C VAL A 151 -22.76 23.65 6.67
N LYS A 152 -23.31 23.14 5.56
CA LYS A 152 -24.62 22.43 5.57
C LYS A 152 -24.58 20.97 6.02
N LEU A 153 -23.42 20.39 6.33
CA LEU A 153 -23.29 18.95 6.64
C LEU A 153 -23.01 18.60 8.12
N PHE A 154 -23.04 19.57 9.03
CA PHE A 154 -22.82 19.34 10.47
C PHE A 154 -24.03 19.63 11.37
N LYS A 155 -25.25 19.77 10.81
CA LYS A 155 -26.49 19.73 11.58
C LYS A 155 -27.18 18.38 11.37
N GLY A 156 -26.78 17.40 12.18
CA GLY A 156 -27.56 16.22 12.51
C GLY A 156 -27.96 16.30 13.97
#